data_AF-A0A7C4YI42-F1
#
_entry.id   AF-A0A7C4YI42-F1
#
_cell.length_a   1.000
_cell.length_b   1.000
_cell.length_c   1.000
_cell.angle_alpha   90.00
_cell.angle_beta   90.00
_cell.angle_gamma   90.00
#
_symmetry.space_group_name_H-M   'P 1'
#
loop_
_entity.id
_entity.type
_entity.pdbx_description
1 polymer ?
#
loop_
_entity_poly.entity_id
_entity_poly.type
_entity_poly.pdbx_seq_one_letter_code
_entity_poly.pdbx_strand_id
1 'polypeptide(L)'
;MMVMTHCCPPTTEHFPVSGQIVCHCLQVTEGEVADAILTLGLTTLDEIRRCTGAGDGCTCCHRRLKQCLETYAPASSFALPICSDR
;
A
#
# COMPACT_ATOMS: atom_id res chain seq x y z
N MET A 1 -38.00 -16.19 4.99
CA MET A 1 -36.78 -16.03 5.80
C MET A 1 -35.92 -14.98 5.10
N MET A 2 -35.87 -13.76 5.62
CA MET A 2 -35.03 -12.68 5.10
C MET A 2 -33.61 -12.88 5.62
N VAL A 3 -32.65 -13.17 4.75
CA VAL A 3 -31.24 -13.11 5.13
C VAL A 3 -30.80 -11.65 5.12
N MET A 4 -30.54 -11.16 6.32
CA MET A 4 -29.82 -9.92 6.60
C MET A 4 -28.44 -10.03 5.95
N THR A 5 -28.30 -9.60 4.70
CA THR A 5 -27.00 -9.55 4.02
C THR A 5 -26.56 -8.10 4.04
N HIS A 6 -25.78 -7.79 5.06
CA HIS A 6 -25.26 -6.47 5.36
C HIS A 6 -24.55 -5.85 4.14
N CYS A 7 -25.07 -4.73 3.64
CA CYS A 7 -24.24 -3.71 3.01
C CYS A 7 -23.42 -3.04 4.11
N CYS A 8 -22.38 -3.71 4.61
CA CYS A 8 -21.31 -3.01 5.29
C CYS A 8 -20.34 -2.55 4.21
N PRO A 9 -20.31 -1.26 3.84
CA PRO A 9 -19.12 -0.71 3.22
C PRO A 9 -18.04 -0.61 4.30
N PRO A 10 -16.93 -1.33 4.24
CA PRO A 10 -15.70 -0.81 4.80
C PRO A 10 -15.13 0.14 3.74
N THR A 11 -15.75 1.30 3.53
CA THR A 11 -14.92 2.45 3.09
C THR A 11 -14.12 2.81 4.32
N THR A 12 -13.07 2.02 4.52
CA THR A 12 -12.05 2.28 5.50
C THR A 12 -11.57 3.68 5.23
N GLU A 13 -11.91 4.55 6.16
CA GLU A 13 -11.39 5.89 6.29
C GLU A 13 -9.92 5.76 6.66
N HIS A 14 -9.09 5.32 5.71
CA HIS A 14 -7.65 5.47 5.78
C HIS A 14 -7.37 6.86 5.25
N PHE A 15 -7.42 7.83 6.16
CA PHE A 15 -6.62 9.02 6.01
C PHE A 15 -5.22 8.61 6.52
N PRO A 16 -4.27 8.20 5.65
CA PRO A 16 -2.95 7.79 6.11
C PRO A 16 -2.26 9.02 6.71
N VAL A 17 -2.33 9.15 8.03
CA VAL A 17 -1.46 10.07 8.78
C VAL A 17 -0.09 9.42 8.77
N SER A 18 0.64 9.65 7.68
CA SER A 18 1.81 8.92 7.24
C SER A 18 3.08 9.35 7.96
N GLY A 19 3.08 9.25 9.29
CA GLY A 19 4.24 9.43 10.16
C GLY A 19 4.93 8.12 10.59
N GLN A 20 4.49 6.97 10.07
CA GLN A 20 5.09 5.68 10.43
C GLN A 20 6.42 5.47 9.69
N ILE A 21 7.48 5.17 10.44
CA ILE A 21 8.78 4.82 9.87
C ILE A 21 8.69 3.43 9.24
N VAL A 22 8.93 3.35 7.93
CA VAL A 22 8.95 2.09 7.18
C VAL A 22 10.35 1.49 7.20
N CYS A 23 11.39 2.32 7.05
CA CYS A 23 12.78 1.88 7.11
C CYS A 23 13.49 2.53 8.30
N HIS A 24 13.71 1.77 9.39
CA HIS A 24 14.46 2.27 10.55
C HIS A 24 15.95 2.53 10.24
N CYS A 25 16.52 1.81 9.27
CA CYS A 25 17.93 1.96 8.89
C CYS A 25 18.23 3.33 8.27
N LEU A 26 17.29 3.88 7.50
CA LEU A 26 17.43 5.17 6.79
C LEU A 26 16.41 6.22 7.24
N GLN A 27 15.62 5.92 8.27
CA GLN A 27 14.55 6.77 8.80
C GLN A 27 13.49 7.20 7.77
N VAL A 28 13.31 6.40 6.70
CA VAL A 28 12.31 6.68 5.65
C VAL A 28 10.91 6.39 6.17
N THR A 29 10.02 7.36 6.01
CA THR A 29 8.62 7.26 6.43
C THR A 29 7.71 6.71 5.33
N GLU A 30 6.55 6.20 5.73
CA GLU A 30 5.52 5.77 4.77
C GLU A 30 5.06 6.91 3.88
N GLY A 31 4.99 8.13 4.41
CA GLY A 31 4.58 9.31 3.66
C GLY A 31 5.53 9.63 2.52
N GLU A 32 6.85 9.52 2.77
CA GLU A 32 7.85 9.71 1.72
C GLU A 32 7.78 8.63 0.65
N VAL A 33 7.52 7.38 1.03
CA VAL A 33 7.36 6.28 0.06
C VAL A 33 6.09 6.47 -0.75
N ALA A 34 4.97 6.81 -0.11
CA ALA A 34 3.69 7.08 -0.76
C ALA A 34 3.78 8.27 -1.71
N ASP A 35 4.39 9.37 -1.27
CA ASP A 35 4.61 10.56 -2.08
C ASP A 35 5.48 10.22 -3.29
N ALA A 36 6.58 9.48 -3.12
CA ALA A 36 7.39 9.02 -4.23
C ALA A 36 6.61 8.15 -5.22
N ILE A 37 5.78 7.21 -4.73
CA ILE A 37 4.92 6.36 -5.59
C ILE A 37 3.93 7.21 -6.37
N LEU A 38 3.26 8.17 -5.73
CA LEU A 38 2.20 8.98 -6.34
C LEU A 38 2.75 10.06 -7.29
N THR A 39 3.89 10.66 -6.94
CA THR A 39 4.51 11.74 -7.73
C THR A 39 5.33 11.21 -8.91
N LEU A 40 6.08 10.13 -8.71
CA LEU A 40 6.94 9.53 -9.74
C LEU A 40 6.28 8.34 -10.45
N GLY A 41 5.16 7.82 -9.94
CA GLY A 41 4.46 6.68 -10.53
C GLY A 41 5.20 5.35 -10.32
N LEU A 42 5.91 5.20 -9.20
CA LEU A 42 6.72 3.99 -8.94
C LEU A 42 5.82 2.78 -8.76
N THR A 43 6.13 1.69 -9.46
CA THR A 43 5.34 0.44 -9.41
C THR A 43 6.12 -0.73 -8.82
N THR A 44 7.42 -0.56 -8.61
CA THR A 44 8.30 -1.63 -8.16
C THR A 44 9.13 -1.24 -6.94
N LEU A 45 9.52 -2.26 -6.16
CA LEU A 45 10.40 -2.06 -5.01
C LEU A 45 11.77 -1.51 -5.40
N ASP A 46 12.28 -1.90 -6.56
CA ASP A 46 13.60 -1.47 -7.02
C ASP A 46 13.60 0.04 -7.30
N GLU A 47 12.53 0.55 -7.91
CA GLU A 47 12.33 1.98 -8.10
C GLU A 47 12.26 2.74 -6.78
N ILE A 48 11.48 2.24 -5.81
CA ILE A 48 11.42 2.86 -4.48
C ILE A 48 12.79 2.87 -3.82
N ARG A 49 13.56 1.79 -3.93
CA ARG A 49 14.94 1.72 -3.41
C ARG A 49 15.86 2.74 -4.08
N ARG A 50 15.76 2.92 -5.39
CA ARG A 50 16.57 3.91 -6.12
C ARG A 50 16.18 5.35 -5.78
N CYS A 51 14.89 5.61 -5.56
CA CYS A 51 14.38 6.95 -5.26
C CYS A 51 14.56 7.34 -3.78
N THR A 52 14.23 6.45 -2.85
CA THR A 52 14.21 6.72 -1.39
C THR A 52 15.39 6.12 -0.64
N GLY A 53 16.16 5.20 -1.26
CA GLY A 53 17.19 4.40 -0.59
C GLY A 53 16.65 3.30 0.34
N ALA A 54 15.34 3.31 0.64
CA ALA A 54 14.74 2.45 1.66
C ALA A 54 14.93 0.96 1.33
N GLY A 55 15.65 0.24 2.19
CA GLY A 55 15.85 -1.20 2.04
C GLY A 55 17.07 -1.61 1.22
N ASP A 56 18.02 -0.71 0.99
CA ASP A 56 19.27 -1.07 0.32
C ASP A 56 20.23 -1.90 1.20
N GLY A 57 20.20 -1.70 2.52
CA GLY A 57 21.04 -2.43 3.47
C GLY A 57 20.35 -3.64 4.10
N CYS A 58 19.75 -3.42 5.28
CA CYS A 58 19.19 -4.45 6.16
C CYS A 58 18.01 -5.25 5.56
N THR A 59 17.35 -4.74 4.51
CA THR A 59 16.18 -5.33 3.81
C THR A 59 14.94 -5.65 4.66
N CYS A 60 14.96 -5.48 5.99
CA CYS A 60 13.83 -5.78 6.88
C CYS A 60 12.54 -5.03 6.50
N CYS A 61 12.66 -3.84 5.91
CA CYS A 61 11.52 -3.03 5.47
C CYS A 61 10.90 -3.49 4.15
N HIS A 62 11.50 -4.44 3.40
CA HIS A 62 11.01 -4.86 2.09
C HIS A 62 9.56 -5.35 2.12
N ARG A 63 9.17 -6.08 3.17
CA ARG A 63 7.78 -6.54 3.33
C ARG A 63 6.81 -5.37 3.43
N ARG A 64 7.17 -4.33 4.19
CA ARG A 64 6.33 -3.13 4.34
C ARG A 64 6.31 -2.29 3.07
N LEU A 65 7.44 -2.14 2.39
CA LEU A 65 7.50 -1.43 1.11
C LEU A 65 6.59 -2.09 0.04
N LYS A 66 6.51 -3.43 0.02
CA LYS A 66 5.56 -4.14 -0.86
C LYS A 66 4.11 -3.81 -0.51
N GLN A 67 3.79 -3.80 0.78
CA GLN A 67 2.46 -3.43 1.24
C GLN A 67 2.12 -1.97 0.89
N CYS A 68 3.08 -1.04 0.99
CA CYS A 68 2.89 0.32 0.51
C CYS A 68 2.59 0.35 -1.00
N LEU A 69 3.33 -0.42 -1.81
CA LEU A 69 3.02 -0.55 -3.24
C LEU A 69 1.62 -1.10 -3.47
N GLU A 70 1.19 -2.15 -2.77
CA GLU A 70 -0.17 -2.69 -2.91
C GLU A 70 -1.26 -1.68 -2.52
N THR A 71 -0.98 -0.85 -1.51
CA THR A 71 -1.90 0.20 -1.04
C THR A 71 -1.96 1.40 -1.98
N TYR A 72 -0.82 1.86 -2.50
CA TYR A 72 -0.69 3.11 -3.25
C TYR A 72 -0.60 2.92 -4.78
N ALA A 73 -0.30 1.72 -5.27
CA ALA A 73 -0.26 1.46 -6.71
C ALA A 73 -1.69 1.46 -7.29
N PRO A 74 -1.93 2.18 -8.39
CA PRO A 74 -3.26 2.36 -8.95
C PRO A 74 -3.82 1.12 -9.71
N ALA A 75 -3.25 -0.07 -9.54
CA ALA A 75 -3.56 -1.24 -10.37
C ALA A 75 -4.16 -2.41 -9.58
N SER A 76 -5.51 -2.37 -9.51
CA SER A 76 -6.42 -3.52 -9.66
C SER A 76 -6.39 -4.64 -8.60
N SER A 77 -7.35 -4.60 -7.64
CA SER A 77 -8.12 -5.79 -7.18
C SER A 77 -9.27 -5.46 -6.19
N PHE A 78 -10.14 -4.50 -6.51
CA PHE A 78 -11.53 -4.56 -6.00
C PHE A 78 -12.57 -4.59 -7.13
N ALA A 79 -12.16 -5.11 -8.29
CA ALA A 79 -13.06 -5.66 -9.29
C ALA A 79 -12.46 -7.02 -9.64
N LEU A 80 -12.96 -8.14 -9.12
CA LEU A 80 -14.30 -8.62 -9.40
C LEU A 80 -15.04 -9.06 -8.12
N PRO A 81 -16.30 -8.63 -7.90
CA PRO A 81 -17.22 -9.44 -7.13
C PRO A 81 -17.44 -10.72 -7.95
N ILE A 82 -16.92 -11.85 -7.47
CA ILE A 82 -17.37 -13.15 -7.96
C ILE A 82 -18.77 -13.36 -7.36
N CYS A 83 -19.76 -12.66 -7.92
CA CYS A 83 -21.16 -13.04 -7.79
C CYS A 83 -21.37 -14.23 -8.73
N SER A 84 -20.87 -15.40 -8.32
CA SER A 84 -21.42 -16.64 -8.86
C SER A 84 -22.71 -16.93 -8.12
N ASP A 85 -23.77 -16.34 -8.66
CA ASP A 85 -25.16 -16.73 -8.48
C ASP A 85 -25.32 -18.24 -8.77
N ARG A 86 -25.45 -19.04 -7.71
CA ARG A 86 -26.38 -20.18 -7.67
C ARG A 86 -26.84 -20.44 -6.24
#